data_AF-A0A523UU00-F1
#
_entry.id   AF-A0A523UU00-F1
#
_cell.length_a   1.000
_cell.length_b   1.000
_cell.length_c   1.000
_cell.angle_alpha   90.00
_cell.angle_beta   90.00
_cell.angle_gamma   90.00
#
_symmetry.space_group_name_H-M   'P 1'
#
loop_
_entity.id
_entity.type
_entity.pdbx_description
1 polymer ?
#
loop_
_entity_poly.entity_id
_entity_poly.type
_entity_poly.pdbx_seq_one_letter_code
_entity_poly.pdbx_strand_id
1 'polypeptide(L)'
;MRPALKSCLIVLLVALTLLAETCASQADDMKWVSGPSNILTFADHLYETRDYFRGISEYKRFIYLFPNEPRVGRANFRIGLCYQKSGNLENAIHTFREILRRDSSPEAARSVKYEIGKCYFLGRDYQKAGQVLGELNTDRSLVMAGWSMLRGGRYAEASGYFERAQNVRPGGYLSELSSKLSRESLEGEGILKNSPVLAAFLSVPLPGAGRTYCGRLGDGIFSFLLVSASYVAAYHYYDDDQDVAALGFLAAGLFLHTGDIYGAAISARRFNAVSEEDFLKKIENKHNLGSILLD
;
A
#
# COMPACT_ATOMS: atom_id res chain seq x y z
N MET A 1 -2.84 15.04 -82.36
CA MET A 1 -2.28 15.13 -80.99
C MET A 1 -0.77 15.02 -81.05
N ARG A 2 -0.05 16.06 -80.62
CA ARG A 2 1.41 16.17 -80.78
C ARG A 2 2.12 15.11 -79.93
N PRO A 3 3.17 14.44 -80.43
CA PRO A 3 3.89 13.37 -79.72
C PRO A 3 4.36 13.78 -78.32
N ALA A 4 4.70 15.07 -78.11
CA ALA A 4 5.05 15.63 -76.81
C ALA A 4 3.93 15.51 -75.75
N LEU A 5 2.65 15.64 -76.14
CA LEU A 5 1.53 15.52 -75.20
C LEU A 5 1.33 14.07 -74.73
N LYS A 6 1.57 13.09 -75.63
CA LYS A 6 1.52 11.67 -75.28
C LYS A 6 2.66 11.28 -74.33
N SER A 7 3.87 11.78 -74.58
CA SER A 7 5.01 11.52 -73.69
C SER A 7 4.82 12.14 -72.30
N CYS A 8 4.30 13.37 -72.20
CA CYS A 8 3.98 13.97 -70.91
C CYS A 8 2.89 13.19 -70.16
N LEU A 9 1.86 12.71 -70.86
CA LEU A 9 0.78 11.95 -70.22
C LEU A 9 1.29 10.62 -69.66
N ILE A 10 2.18 9.93 -70.39
CA ILE A 10 2.79 8.68 -69.95
C ILE A 10 3.68 8.91 -68.73
N VAL A 11 4.53 9.94 -68.74
CA VAL A 11 5.38 10.29 -67.59
C VAL A 11 4.54 10.63 -66.36
N LEU A 12 3.45 11.38 -66.53
CA LEU A 12 2.53 11.71 -65.44
C LEU A 12 1.83 10.46 -64.89
N LEU A 13 1.40 9.54 -65.76
CA LEU A 13 0.75 8.29 -65.34
C LEU A 13 1.72 7.40 -64.55
N VAL A 14 2.96 7.28 -65.01
CA VAL A 14 4.02 6.51 -64.32
C VAL A 14 4.36 7.16 -62.97
N ALA A 15 4.43 8.50 -62.91
CA ALA A 15 4.65 9.21 -61.65
C ALA A 15 3.49 9.00 -60.66
N LEU A 16 2.24 9.00 -61.14
CA LEU A 16 1.05 8.74 -60.32
C LEU A 16 1.00 7.29 -59.81
N THR A 17 1.39 6.30 -60.62
CA THR A 17 1.44 4.90 -60.16
C THR A 17 2.54 4.69 -59.11
N LEU A 18 3.72 5.30 -59.28
CA LEU A 18 4.80 5.23 -58.29
C LEU A 18 4.41 5.90 -56.97
N LEU A 19 3.71 7.04 -57.02
CA LEU A 19 3.15 7.71 -55.85
C LEU A 19 2.08 6.85 -55.15
N ALA A 20 1.22 6.18 -55.92
CA ALA A 20 0.21 5.28 -55.35
C ALA A 20 0.84 4.07 -54.64
N GLU A 21 1.90 3.48 -55.19
CA GLU A 21 2.65 2.38 -54.55
C GLU A 21 3.34 2.81 -53.26
N THR A 22 3.94 4.00 -53.22
CA THR A 22 4.58 4.52 -52.00
C THR A 22 3.55 4.86 -50.92
N CYS A 23 2.41 5.45 -51.28
CA CYS A 23 1.32 5.67 -50.33
C CYS A 23 0.70 4.38 -49.81
N ALA A 24 0.56 3.35 -50.66
CA ALA A 24 0.05 2.04 -50.23
C ALA A 24 1.02 1.36 -49.26
N SER A 25 2.32 1.38 -49.57
CA SER A 25 3.37 0.84 -48.69
C SER A 25 3.40 1.52 -47.31
N GLN A 26 3.34 2.86 -47.27
CA GLN A 26 3.25 3.59 -45.99
C GLN A 26 1.97 3.31 -45.21
N ALA A 27 0.84 3.08 -45.89
CA ALA A 27 -0.41 2.72 -45.25
C ALA A 27 -0.34 1.31 -44.62
N ASP A 28 0.34 0.37 -45.27
CA ASP A 28 0.57 -0.97 -44.74
C ASP A 28 1.54 -0.96 -43.55
N ASP A 29 2.62 -0.18 -43.60
CA ASP A 29 3.54 0.03 -42.48
C ASP A 29 2.83 0.66 -41.26
N MET A 30 2.00 1.68 -41.49
CA MET A 30 1.20 2.30 -40.44
C MET A 30 0.19 1.34 -39.82
N LYS A 31 -0.40 0.45 -40.63
CA LYS A 31 -1.33 -0.60 -40.20
C LYS A 31 -0.63 -1.70 -39.41
N TRP A 32 0.62 -2.01 -39.74
CA TRP A 32 1.47 -2.90 -38.94
C TRP A 32 1.79 -2.25 -37.59
N VAL A 33 2.33 -1.03 -37.56
CA VAL A 33 2.65 -0.31 -36.31
C VAL A 33 1.42 -0.12 -35.42
N SER A 34 0.25 0.14 -36.00
CA SER A 34 -1.02 0.35 -35.28
C SER A 34 -1.80 -0.93 -35.04
N GLY A 35 -1.25 -2.11 -35.37
CA GLY A 35 -1.92 -3.38 -35.21
C GLY A 35 -2.23 -3.71 -33.74
N PRO A 36 -3.29 -4.50 -33.46
CA PRO A 36 -3.72 -4.81 -32.09
C PRO A 36 -2.60 -5.44 -31.25
N SER A 37 -1.80 -6.32 -31.84
CA SER A 37 -0.68 -6.97 -31.13
C SER A 37 0.45 -6.00 -30.80
N ASN A 38 0.72 -5.00 -31.63
CA ASN A 38 1.82 -4.05 -31.43
C ASN A 38 1.48 -3.03 -30.33
N ILE A 39 0.27 -2.47 -30.35
CA ILE A 39 -0.20 -1.57 -29.28
C ILE A 39 -0.21 -2.30 -27.94
N LEU A 40 -0.72 -3.54 -27.92
CA LEU A 40 -0.78 -4.30 -26.68
C LEU A 40 0.63 -4.67 -26.15
N THR A 41 1.54 -5.10 -27.03
CA THR A 41 2.94 -5.37 -26.64
C THR A 41 3.63 -4.13 -26.09
N PHE A 42 3.40 -2.96 -26.70
CA PHE A 42 3.94 -1.70 -26.18
C PHE A 42 3.34 -1.34 -24.81
N ALA A 43 2.03 -1.53 -24.62
CA ALA A 43 1.38 -1.32 -23.33
C ALA A 43 1.88 -2.29 -22.24
N ASP A 44 2.13 -3.56 -22.59
CA ASP A 44 2.75 -4.54 -21.69
C ASP A 44 4.20 -4.11 -21.34
N HIS A 45 4.99 -3.64 -22.30
CA HIS A 45 6.34 -3.11 -22.04
C HIS A 45 6.33 -1.91 -21.09
N LEU A 46 5.39 -0.97 -21.27
CA LEU A 46 5.21 0.17 -20.36
C LEU A 46 4.84 -0.29 -18.95
N TYR A 47 3.99 -1.31 -18.82
CA TYR A 47 3.67 -1.92 -17.54
C TYR A 47 4.91 -2.55 -16.87
N GLU A 48 5.70 -3.32 -17.61
CA GLU A 48 6.92 -3.97 -17.12
C GLU A 48 8.00 -2.96 -16.71
N THR A 49 8.13 -1.86 -17.45
CA THR A 49 9.04 -0.74 -17.14
C THR A 49 8.47 0.23 -16.10
N ARG A 50 7.30 -0.09 -15.52
CA ARG A 50 6.61 0.67 -14.46
C ARG A 50 6.12 2.06 -14.87
N ASP A 51 6.06 2.35 -16.17
CA ASP A 51 5.40 3.54 -16.71
C ASP A 51 3.88 3.31 -16.80
N TYR A 52 3.26 3.19 -15.62
CA TYR A 52 1.86 2.79 -15.48
C TYR A 52 0.90 3.80 -16.12
N PHE A 53 1.20 5.10 -16.05
CA PHE A 53 0.35 6.14 -16.62
C PHE A 53 0.29 6.06 -18.14
N ARG A 54 1.44 5.91 -18.82
CA ARG A 54 1.45 5.72 -20.27
C ARG A 54 0.89 4.35 -20.65
N GLY A 55 1.19 3.30 -19.87
CA GLY A 55 0.61 1.98 -20.06
C GLY A 55 -0.91 2.01 -20.06
N ILE A 56 -1.54 2.71 -19.11
CA ILE A 56 -3.00 2.91 -19.07
C ILE A 56 -3.51 3.56 -20.35
N SER A 57 -2.84 4.61 -20.83
CA SER A 57 -3.22 5.29 -22.07
C SER A 57 -3.18 4.35 -23.28
N GLU A 58 -2.13 3.53 -23.42
CA GLU A 58 -2.01 2.58 -24.53
C GLU A 58 -2.98 1.41 -24.43
N TYR A 59 -3.26 0.89 -23.22
CA TYR A 59 -4.33 -0.10 -23.04
C TYR A 59 -5.71 0.47 -23.39
N LYS A 60 -6.00 1.72 -22.98
CA LYS A 60 -7.26 2.40 -23.35
C LYS A 60 -7.34 2.62 -24.87
N ARG A 61 -6.23 2.99 -25.52
CA ARG A 61 -6.14 3.11 -26.97
C ARG A 61 -6.41 1.77 -27.67
N PHE A 62 -5.83 0.68 -27.18
CA PHE A 62 -6.10 -0.67 -27.69
C PHE A 62 -7.59 -1.01 -27.63
N ILE A 63 -8.23 -0.77 -26.49
CA ILE A 63 -9.67 -1.04 -26.29
C ILE A 63 -10.52 -0.17 -27.22
N TYR A 64 -10.15 1.10 -27.41
CA TYR A 64 -10.89 2.03 -28.26
C TYR A 64 -10.80 1.64 -29.75
N LEU A 65 -9.60 1.30 -30.24
CA LEU A 65 -9.39 0.95 -31.64
C LEU A 65 -9.88 -0.47 -31.98
N PHE A 66 -9.85 -1.37 -31.00
CA PHE A 66 -10.15 -2.79 -31.20
C PHE A 66 -11.13 -3.34 -30.15
N PRO A 67 -12.37 -2.81 -30.07
CA PRO A 67 -13.31 -3.15 -28.99
C PRO A 67 -13.77 -4.62 -28.98
N ASN A 68 -13.67 -5.31 -30.13
CA ASN A 68 -14.07 -6.72 -30.29
C ASN A 68 -12.89 -7.70 -30.20
N GLU A 69 -11.66 -7.23 -29.91
CA GLU A 69 -10.52 -8.11 -29.74
C GLU A 69 -10.69 -9.00 -28.49
N PRO A 70 -10.41 -10.32 -28.58
CA PRO A 70 -10.50 -11.22 -27.44
C PRO A 70 -9.65 -10.78 -26.22
N ARG A 71 -8.61 -9.98 -26.46
CA ARG A 71 -7.67 -9.49 -25.44
C ARG A 71 -8.15 -8.24 -24.70
N VAL A 72 -9.33 -7.68 -25.02
CA VAL A 72 -9.90 -6.51 -24.34
C VAL A 72 -10.10 -6.76 -22.83
N GLY A 73 -10.53 -7.96 -22.44
CA GLY A 73 -10.64 -8.33 -21.01
C GLY A 73 -9.29 -8.24 -20.29
N ARG A 74 -8.23 -8.79 -20.90
CA ARG A 74 -6.85 -8.71 -20.39
C ARG A 74 -6.37 -7.25 -20.30
N ALA A 75 -6.64 -6.43 -21.31
CA ALA A 75 -6.26 -5.01 -21.30
C ALA A 75 -6.96 -4.24 -20.16
N ASN A 76 -8.26 -4.45 -19.93
CA ASN A 76 -8.98 -3.85 -18.79
C ASN A 76 -8.38 -4.29 -17.45
N PHE A 77 -8.06 -5.59 -17.31
CA PHE A 77 -7.41 -6.10 -16.10
C PHE A 77 -6.03 -5.45 -15.87
N ARG A 78 -5.22 -5.31 -16.93
CA ARG A 78 -3.93 -4.60 -16.87
C ARG A 78 -4.08 -3.13 -16.48
N ILE A 79 -5.11 -2.42 -16.93
CA ILE A 79 -5.40 -1.05 -16.47
C ILE A 79 -5.64 -1.02 -14.95
N GLY A 80 -6.43 -1.97 -14.42
CA GLY A 80 -6.65 -2.09 -12.98
C GLY A 80 -5.34 -2.31 -12.21
N LEU A 81 -4.48 -3.21 -12.71
CA LEU A 81 -3.15 -3.45 -12.13
C LEU A 81 -2.23 -2.22 -12.21
N CYS A 82 -2.24 -1.47 -13.32
CA CYS A 82 -1.50 -0.21 -13.43
C CYS A 82 -1.92 0.78 -12.35
N TYR A 83 -3.24 1.00 -12.17
CA TYR A 83 -3.74 1.88 -11.11
C TYR A 83 -3.34 1.39 -9.72
N GLN A 84 -3.42 0.08 -9.46
CA GLN A 84 -3.02 -0.51 -8.18
C GLN A 84 -1.53 -0.30 -7.90
N LYS A 85 -0.66 -0.63 -8.88
CA LYS A 85 0.80 -0.51 -8.74
C LYS A 85 1.28 0.95 -8.73
N SER A 86 0.50 1.88 -9.29
CA SER A 86 0.74 3.33 -9.16
C SER A 86 0.17 3.93 -7.86
N GLY A 87 -0.40 3.12 -6.97
CA GLY A 87 -0.99 3.57 -5.71
C GLY A 87 -2.37 4.25 -5.84
N ASN A 88 -2.95 4.30 -7.04
CA ASN A 88 -4.28 4.85 -7.26
C ASN A 88 -5.36 3.78 -7.01
N LEU A 89 -5.49 3.42 -5.73
CA LEU A 89 -6.28 2.27 -5.29
C LEU A 89 -7.78 2.43 -5.57
N GLU A 90 -8.30 3.66 -5.50
CA GLU A 90 -9.71 3.93 -5.80
C GLU A 90 -10.06 3.64 -7.26
N ASN A 91 -9.24 4.15 -8.20
CA ASN A 91 -9.43 3.86 -9.63
C ASN A 91 -9.17 2.39 -9.96
N ALA A 92 -8.25 1.73 -9.26
CA ALA A 92 -8.02 0.30 -9.40
C ALA A 92 -9.29 -0.49 -9.03
N ILE A 93 -9.84 -0.23 -7.84
CA ILE A 93 -11.08 -0.88 -7.36
C ILE A 93 -12.25 -0.59 -8.30
N HIS A 94 -12.40 0.66 -8.76
CA HIS A 94 -13.44 1.02 -9.73
C HIS A 94 -13.28 0.21 -11.02
N THR A 95 -12.09 0.17 -11.60
CA THR A 95 -11.80 -0.59 -12.84
C THR A 95 -12.09 -2.07 -12.67
N PHE A 96 -11.65 -2.68 -11.57
CA PHE A 96 -11.93 -4.08 -11.26
C PHE A 96 -13.42 -4.36 -11.10
N ARG A 97 -14.18 -3.45 -10.46
CA ARG A 97 -15.65 -3.58 -10.35
C ARG A 97 -16.34 -3.49 -11.71
N GLU A 98 -15.87 -2.66 -12.63
CA GLU A 98 -16.40 -2.63 -14.00
C GLU A 98 -16.17 -3.97 -14.72
N ILE A 99 -15.01 -4.61 -14.52
CA ILE A 99 -14.74 -5.94 -15.09
C ILE A 99 -15.77 -6.95 -14.56
N LEU A 100 -16.02 -6.98 -13.25
CA LEU A 100 -17.01 -7.88 -12.64
C LEU A 100 -18.44 -7.67 -13.14
N ARG A 101 -18.80 -6.45 -13.56
CA ARG A 101 -20.13 -6.17 -14.12
C ARG A 101 -20.29 -6.66 -15.54
N ARG A 102 -19.20 -6.67 -16.33
CA ARG A 102 -19.21 -7.05 -17.75
C ARG A 102 -18.99 -8.55 -17.95
N ASP A 103 -18.17 -9.16 -17.12
CA ASP A 103 -17.86 -10.59 -17.14
C ASP A 103 -18.18 -11.19 -15.77
N SER A 104 -19.16 -12.09 -15.75
CA SER A 104 -19.63 -12.79 -14.55
C SER A 104 -19.11 -14.22 -14.45
N SER A 105 -18.11 -14.61 -15.26
CA SER A 105 -17.47 -15.91 -15.13
C SER A 105 -16.92 -16.11 -13.70
N PRO A 106 -17.24 -17.23 -13.02
CA PRO A 106 -16.77 -17.48 -11.67
C PRO A 106 -15.23 -17.51 -11.52
N GLU A 107 -14.47 -17.97 -12.53
CA GLU A 107 -13.01 -17.94 -12.48
C GLU A 107 -12.45 -16.51 -12.61
N ALA A 108 -12.93 -15.76 -13.61
CA ALA A 108 -12.51 -14.38 -13.84
C ALA A 108 -12.90 -13.48 -12.65
N ALA A 109 -14.09 -13.69 -12.08
CA ALA A 109 -14.53 -12.97 -10.90
C ALA A 109 -13.62 -13.20 -9.68
N ARG A 110 -13.06 -14.40 -9.53
CA ARG A 110 -12.19 -14.76 -8.40
C ARG A 110 -10.86 -13.99 -8.43
N SER A 111 -10.20 -13.95 -9.59
CA SER A 111 -8.93 -13.22 -9.75
C SER A 111 -9.12 -11.71 -9.57
N VAL A 112 -10.20 -11.16 -10.12
CA VAL A 112 -10.52 -9.73 -9.99
C VAL A 112 -10.86 -9.36 -8.54
N LYS A 113 -11.66 -10.16 -7.83
CA LYS A 113 -11.93 -9.94 -6.39
C LYS A 113 -10.68 -10.05 -5.53
N TYR A 114 -9.75 -10.95 -5.87
CA TYR A 114 -8.45 -11.04 -5.18
C TYR A 114 -7.66 -9.73 -5.30
N GLU A 115 -7.62 -9.13 -6.50
CA GLU A 115 -6.96 -7.83 -6.69
C GLU A 115 -7.67 -6.67 -5.99
N ILE A 116 -9.01 -6.68 -5.90
CA ILE A 116 -9.77 -5.73 -5.07
C ILE A 116 -9.36 -5.89 -3.58
N GLY A 117 -9.28 -7.12 -3.09
CA GLY A 117 -8.81 -7.42 -1.74
C GLY A 117 -7.40 -6.89 -1.47
N LYS A 118 -6.48 -7.07 -2.42
CA LYS A 118 -5.13 -6.48 -2.37
C LYS A 118 -5.16 -4.95 -2.37
N CYS A 119 -6.06 -4.32 -3.13
CA CYS A 119 -6.21 -2.87 -3.09
C CYS A 119 -6.60 -2.38 -1.68
N TYR A 120 -7.55 -3.05 -1.02
CA TYR A 120 -7.90 -2.73 0.37
C TYR A 120 -6.72 -2.92 1.32
N PHE A 121 -5.94 -3.99 1.16
CA PHE A 121 -4.74 -4.24 1.96
C PHE A 121 -3.70 -3.12 1.78
N LEU A 122 -3.40 -2.73 0.53
CA LEU A 122 -2.47 -1.64 0.21
C LEU A 122 -2.97 -0.30 0.76
N GLY A 123 -4.29 -0.10 0.79
CA GLY A 123 -4.96 1.06 1.39
C GLY A 123 -5.04 1.03 2.92
N ARG A 124 -4.46 0.00 3.57
CA ARG A 124 -4.51 -0.24 5.03
C ARG A 124 -5.92 -0.44 5.59
N ASP A 125 -6.91 -0.68 4.74
CA ASP A 125 -8.25 -1.13 5.16
C ASP A 125 -8.22 -2.65 5.34
N TYR A 126 -7.49 -3.08 6.36
CA TYR A 126 -7.20 -4.47 6.65
C TYR A 126 -8.45 -5.29 6.94
N GLN A 127 -9.48 -4.66 7.52
CA GLN A 127 -10.76 -5.30 7.80
C GLN A 127 -11.49 -5.65 6.49
N LYS A 128 -11.66 -4.69 5.58
CA LYS A 128 -12.28 -4.97 4.27
C LYS A 128 -11.43 -5.92 3.43
N ALA A 129 -10.12 -5.79 3.48
CA ALA A 129 -9.21 -6.69 2.78
C ALA A 129 -9.47 -8.15 3.19
N GLY A 130 -9.45 -8.45 4.49
CA GLY A 130 -9.67 -9.82 4.95
C GLY A 130 -11.09 -10.33 4.70
N GLN A 131 -12.12 -9.47 4.72
CA GLN A 131 -13.48 -9.87 4.33
C GLN A 131 -13.53 -10.30 2.85
N VAL A 132 -13.13 -9.41 1.93
CA VAL A 132 -13.20 -9.68 0.49
C VAL A 132 -12.33 -10.88 0.09
N LEU A 133 -11.13 -10.98 0.66
CA LEU A 133 -10.23 -12.10 0.39
C LEU A 133 -10.74 -13.40 1.02
N GLY A 134 -11.30 -13.34 2.23
CA GLY A 134 -11.83 -14.48 2.96
C GLY A 134 -13.04 -15.15 2.30
N GLU A 135 -13.82 -14.39 1.53
CA GLU A 135 -14.96 -14.91 0.75
C GLU A 135 -14.52 -15.80 -0.42
N LEU A 136 -13.31 -15.61 -0.95
CA LEU A 136 -12.82 -16.39 -2.11
C LEU A 136 -12.48 -17.83 -1.75
N ASN A 137 -12.20 -18.07 -0.46
CA ASN A 137 -11.98 -19.39 0.13
C ASN A 137 -10.93 -20.24 -0.62
N THR A 138 -9.92 -19.59 -1.21
CA THR A 138 -8.73 -20.25 -1.76
C THR A 138 -7.58 -20.17 -0.77
N ASP A 139 -6.63 -21.12 -0.85
CA ASP A 139 -5.40 -21.14 -0.05
C ASP A 139 -4.71 -19.77 0.01
N ARG A 140 -4.35 -19.20 -1.14
CA ARG A 140 -3.64 -17.90 -1.22
C ARG A 140 -4.49 -16.73 -0.70
N SER A 141 -5.78 -16.72 -1.01
CA SER A 141 -6.69 -15.65 -0.54
C SER A 141 -6.86 -15.64 0.97
N LEU A 142 -6.96 -16.82 1.60
CA LEU A 142 -7.12 -16.95 3.04
C LEU A 142 -5.83 -16.60 3.78
N VAL A 143 -4.66 -16.97 3.24
CA VAL A 143 -3.37 -16.51 3.79
C VAL A 143 -3.28 -14.99 3.72
N MET A 144 -3.65 -14.38 2.59
CA MET A 144 -3.65 -12.91 2.46
C MET A 144 -4.70 -12.25 3.37
N ALA A 145 -5.85 -12.89 3.60
CA ALA A 145 -6.86 -12.42 4.55
C ALA A 145 -6.36 -12.47 5.99
N GLY A 146 -5.75 -13.58 6.39
CA GLY A 146 -5.10 -13.73 7.70
C GLY A 146 -3.99 -12.71 7.89
N TRP A 147 -3.13 -12.51 6.88
CA TRP A 147 -2.10 -11.49 6.90
C TRP A 147 -2.67 -10.06 7.03
N SER A 148 -3.79 -9.79 6.34
CA SER A 148 -4.51 -8.51 6.49
C SER A 148 -4.94 -8.30 7.94
N MET A 149 -5.58 -9.29 8.57
CA MET A 149 -6.02 -9.20 9.96
C MET A 149 -4.86 -9.03 10.95
N LEU A 150 -3.75 -9.73 10.70
CA LEU A 150 -2.54 -9.65 11.51
C LEU A 150 -1.95 -8.23 11.45
N ARG A 151 -1.87 -7.64 10.25
CA ARG A 151 -1.47 -6.23 10.05
C ARG A 151 -2.44 -5.22 10.66
N GLY A 152 -3.69 -5.60 10.85
CA GLY A 152 -4.70 -4.83 11.58
C GLY A 152 -4.70 -5.04 13.10
N GLY A 153 -3.77 -5.82 13.66
CA GLY A 153 -3.70 -6.13 15.09
C GLY A 153 -4.80 -7.07 15.60
N ARG A 154 -5.54 -7.74 14.69
CA ARG A 154 -6.64 -8.67 15.01
C ARG A 154 -6.11 -10.10 14.98
N TYR A 155 -5.32 -10.45 15.98
CA TYR A 155 -4.52 -11.68 16.02
C TYR A 155 -5.37 -12.96 16.04
N ALA A 156 -6.39 -13.03 16.90
CA ALA A 156 -7.30 -14.18 16.93
C ALA A 156 -8.01 -14.42 15.59
N GLU A 157 -8.46 -13.35 14.92
CA GLU A 157 -9.11 -13.46 13.60
C GLU A 157 -8.14 -13.84 12.50
N ALA A 158 -6.90 -13.34 12.55
CA ALA A 158 -5.84 -13.78 11.67
C ALA A 158 -5.64 -15.30 11.77
N SER A 159 -5.58 -15.83 13.00
CA SER A 159 -5.48 -17.26 13.25
C SER A 159 -6.62 -18.05 12.60
N GLY A 160 -7.87 -17.60 12.76
CA GLY A 160 -9.03 -18.24 12.14
C GLY A 160 -8.97 -18.30 10.60
N TYR A 161 -8.44 -17.27 9.93
CA TYR A 161 -8.22 -17.32 8.48
C TYR A 161 -7.13 -18.32 8.08
N PHE A 162 -6.04 -18.40 8.85
CA PHE A 162 -4.97 -19.37 8.59
C PHE A 162 -5.44 -20.81 8.87
N GLU A 163 -6.25 -21.05 9.89
CA GLU A 163 -6.89 -22.36 10.13
C GLU A 163 -7.76 -22.79 8.96
N ARG A 164 -8.57 -21.87 8.41
CA ARG A 164 -9.35 -22.16 7.20
C ARG A 164 -8.44 -22.50 6.01
N ALA A 165 -7.34 -21.77 5.82
CA ALA A 165 -6.40 -21.99 4.72
C ALA A 165 -5.75 -23.39 4.75
N GLN A 166 -5.50 -23.94 5.94
CA GLN A 166 -4.95 -25.30 6.12
C GLN A 166 -5.85 -26.38 5.50
N ASN A 167 -7.17 -26.19 5.56
CA ASN A 167 -8.14 -27.19 5.15
C ASN A 167 -8.48 -27.14 3.64
N VAL A 168 -8.08 -26.09 2.91
CA VAL A 168 -8.40 -25.95 1.48
C VAL A 168 -7.60 -26.94 0.63
N ARG A 169 -6.30 -27.09 0.91
CA ARG A 169 -5.40 -28.03 0.22
C ARG A 169 -4.42 -28.65 1.22
N PRO A 170 -4.83 -29.70 1.94
CA PRO A 170 -3.98 -30.37 2.92
C PRO A 170 -2.66 -30.84 2.30
N GLY A 171 -1.55 -30.65 3.01
CA GLY A 171 -0.21 -31.08 2.58
C GLY A 171 0.48 -30.16 1.55
N GLY A 172 -0.18 -29.09 1.09
CA GLY A 172 0.45 -28.08 0.24
C GLY A 172 1.33 -27.10 1.02
N TYR A 173 2.25 -26.42 0.32
CA TYR A 173 3.14 -25.40 0.90
C TYR A 173 2.37 -24.33 1.71
N LEU A 174 1.29 -23.77 1.15
CA LEU A 174 0.47 -22.76 1.84
C LEU A 174 -0.28 -23.33 3.05
N SER A 175 -0.62 -24.62 3.06
CA SER A 175 -1.22 -25.27 4.23
C SER A 175 -0.22 -25.35 5.38
N GLU A 176 1.01 -25.78 5.11
CA GLU A 176 2.05 -25.85 6.15
C GLU A 176 2.42 -24.46 6.67
N LEU A 177 2.58 -23.48 5.77
CA LEU A 177 2.79 -22.07 6.13
C LEU A 177 1.65 -21.56 7.02
N SER A 178 0.39 -21.83 6.65
CA SER A 178 -0.77 -21.39 7.43
C SER A 178 -0.81 -22.00 8.84
N SER A 179 -0.38 -23.24 9.02
CA SER A 179 -0.27 -23.85 10.36
C SER A 179 0.75 -23.15 11.25
N LYS A 180 1.86 -22.67 10.67
CA LYS A 180 2.85 -21.85 11.40
C LYS A 180 2.28 -20.47 11.72
N LEU A 181 1.69 -19.80 10.72
CA LEU A 181 1.12 -18.46 10.88
C LEU A 181 -0.07 -18.42 11.86
N SER A 182 -0.92 -19.44 11.90
CA SER A 182 -2.02 -19.55 12.88
C SER A 182 -1.50 -19.48 14.31
N ARG A 183 -0.49 -20.30 14.65
CA ARG A 183 0.12 -20.31 15.99
C ARG A 183 0.86 -19.01 16.29
N GLU A 184 1.71 -18.56 15.36
CA GLU A 184 2.50 -17.34 15.54
C GLU A 184 1.62 -16.10 15.65
N SER A 185 0.48 -16.04 14.94
CA SER A 185 -0.43 -14.90 15.03
C SER A 185 -0.95 -14.70 16.46
N LEU A 186 -1.27 -15.78 17.19
CA LEU A 186 -1.79 -15.72 18.56
C LEU A 186 -0.73 -15.24 19.57
N GLU A 187 0.56 -15.37 19.27
CA GLU A 187 1.63 -14.79 20.11
C GLU A 187 1.50 -13.25 20.19
N GLY A 188 0.85 -12.62 19.20
CA GLY A 188 0.57 -11.19 19.17
C GLY A 188 -0.33 -10.70 20.31
N GLU A 189 -1.20 -11.56 20.85
CA GLU A 189 -2.05 -11.24 22.00
C GLU A 189 -1.22 -11.01 23.28
N GLY A 190 0.00 -11.57 23.34
CA GLY A 190 0.94 -11.42 24.45
C GLY A 190 1.86 -10.21 24.35
N ILE A 191 1.74 -9.37 23.31
CA ILE A 191 2.60 -8.18 23.16
C ILE A 191 2.33 -7.21 24.31
N LEU A 192 3.38 -6.94 25.09
CA LEU A 192 3.31 -5.98 26.19
C LEU A 192 2.98 -4.58 25.65
N LYS A 193 1.93 -3.98 26.21
CA LYS A 193 1.50 -2.61 25.88
C LYS A 193 1.64 -1.72 27.11
N ASN A 194 2.38 -0.63 26.96
CA ASN A 194 2.45 0.44 27.94
C ASN A 194 1.18 1.30 27.88
N SER A 195 0.61 1.62 29.04
CA SER A 195 -0.57 2.47 29.13
C SER A 195 -0.18 3.95 28.96
N PRO A 196 -0.69 4.67 27.94
CA PRO A 196 -0.40 6.10 27.77
C PRO A 196 -0.92 6.95 28.92
N VAL A 197 -2.05 6.55 29.50
CA VAL A 197 -2.67 7.24 30.63
C VAL A 197 -1.81 7.06 31.88
N LEU A 198 -1.38 5.82 32.16
CA LEU A 198 -0.49 5.56 33.28
C LEU A 198 0.85 6.29 33.12
N ALA A 199 1.43 6.28 31.91
CA ALA A 199 2.66 7.03 31.64
C ALA A 199 2.49 8.53 31.95
N ALA A 200 1.39 9.16 31.51
CA ALA A 200 1.09 10.55 31.84
C ALA A 200 0.93 10.77 33.35
N PHE A 201 0.14 9.93 34.03
CA PHE A 201 -0.10 10.04 35.47
C PHE A 201 1.18 9.91 36.29
N LEU A 202 2.09 9.00 35.92
CA LEU A 202 3.38 8.84 36.60
C LEU A 202 4.23 10.12 36.51
N SER A 203 4.16 10.85 35.39
CA SER A 203 4.89 12.11 35.20
C SER A 203 4.30 13.29 35.99
N VAL A 204 3.06 13.21 36.49
CA VAL A 204 2.41 14.31 37.23
C VAL A 204 3.15 14.66 38.53
N PRO A 205 3.39 13.71 39.46
CA PRO A 205 4.13 14.00 40.68
C PRO A 205 5.64 14.03 40.47
N LEU A 206 6.15 13.34 39.43
CA LEU A 206 7.57 13.15 39.21
C LEU A 206 7.91 13.30 37.72
N PRO A 207 8.43 14.46 37.28
CA PRO A 207 8.76 14.67 35.88
C PRO A 207 9.70 13.59 35.36
N GLY A 208 9.43 13.07 34.16
CA GLY A 208 10.20 12.02 33.50
C GLY A 208 9.85 10.59 33.91
N ALA A 209 9.10 10.35 34.99
CA ALA A 209 8.76 9.00 35.45
C ALA A 209 7.97 8.21 34.40
N GLY A 210 7.04 8.86 33.68
CA GLY A 210 6.30 8.25 32.59
C GLY A 210 7.16 7.79 31.42
N ARG A 211 8.23 8.52 31.11
CA ARG A 211 9.20 8.14 30.06
C ARG A 211 10.06 6.96 30.49
N THR A 212 10.49 6.93 31.75
CA THR A 212 11.21 5.81 32.34
C THR A 212 10.37 4.54 32.37
N TYR A 213 9.08 4.64 32.70
CA TYR A 213 8.12 3.54 32.58
C TYR A 213 8.08 2.96 31.15
N CYS A 214 8.22 3.81 30.13
CA CYS A 214 8.30 3.38 28.72
C CYS A 214 9.69 2.86 28.30
N GLY A 215 10.61 2.63 29.24
CA GLY A 215 11.99 2.19 28.96
C GLY A 215 12.93 3.30 28.48
N ARG A 216 12.49 4.57 28.48
CA ARG A 216 13.27 5.72 28.00
C ARG A 216 13.95 6.46 29.15
N LEU A 217 14.87 5.78 29.83
CA LEU A 217 15.52 6.30 31.04
C LEU A 217 16.23 7.64 30.80
N GLY A 218 16.98 7.77 29.70
CA GLY A 218 17.69 9.02 29.37
C GLY A 218 16.75 10.23 29.21
N ASP A 219 15.62 10.03 28.50
CA ASP A 219 14.62 11.08 28.35
C ASP A 219 13.91 11.40 29.67
N GLY A 220 13.71 10.39 30.52
CA GLY A 220 13.16 10.57 31.87
C GLY A 220 14.07 11.42 32.75
N ILE A 221 15.35 11.08 32.84
CA ILE A 221 16.34 11.84 33.62
C ILE A 221 16.45 13.28 33.12
N PHE A 222 16.51 13.49 31.80
CA PHE A 222 16.57 14.82 31.23
C PHE A 222 15.34 15.66 31.62
N SER A 223 14.14 15.07 31.54
CA SER A 223 12.89 15.76 31.88
C SER A 223 12.83 16.10 33.37
N PHE A 224 13.26 15.17 34.24
CA PHE A 224 13.39 15.41 35.68
C PHE A 224 14.30 16.60 35.98
N LEU A 225 15.51 16.62 35.42
CA LEU A 225 16.49 17.69 35.66
C LEU A 225 15.98 19.03 35.16
N LEU A 226 15.46 19.09 33.94
CA LEU A 226 15.03 20.34 33.31
C LEU A 226 13.84 20.97 34.03
N VAL A 227 12.84 20.17 34.40
CA VAL A 227 11.66 20.66 35.12
C VAL A 227 12.02 21.03 36.56
N SER A 228 12.78 20.18 37.25
CA SER A 228 13.19 20.44 38.64
C SER A 228 14.05 21.70 38.75
N ALA A 229 14.96 21.93 37.81
CA ALA A 229 15.77 23.15 37.77
C ALA A 229 14.90 24.41 37.64
N SER A 230 13.82 24.36 36.86
CA SER A 230 12.88 25.48 36.71
C SER A 230 12.14 25.77 38.01
N TYR A 231 11.67 24.74 38.72
CA TYR A 231 11.00 24.92 40.01
C TYR A 231 11.95 25.37 41.12
N VAL A 232 13.18 24.84 41.15
CA VAL A 232 14.22 25.29 42.09
C VAL A 232 14.59 26.75 41.84
N ALA A 233 14.74 27.17 40.58
CA ALA A 233 14.96 28.57 40.23
C ALA A 233 13.77 29.45 40.67
N ALA A 234 12.54 29.02 40.42
CA ALA A 234 11.34 29.76 40.85
C ALA A 234 11.31 29.95 42.38
N TYR A 235 11.66 28.92 43.15
CA TYR A 235 11.74 29.00 44.61
C TYR A 235 12.85 29.95 45.07
N HIS A 236 14.05 29.85 44.50
CA HIS A 236 15.17 30.74 44.85
C HIS A 236 14.84 32.22 44.59
N TYR A 237 14.27 32.54 43.42
CA TYR A 237 13.89 33.92 43.10
C TYR A 237 12.73 34.44 43.96
N TYR A 238 11.85 33.55 44.43
CA TYR A 238 10.80 33.92 45.38
C TYR A 238 11.36 34.26 46.76
N ASP A 239 12.32 33.48 47.26
CA ASP A 239 13.00 33.71 48.55
C ASP A 239 13.85 35.00 48.55
N ASP A 240 14.38 35.39 47.38
CA ASP A 240 15.14 36.63 47.17
C ASP A 240 14.25 37.87 46.87
N ASP A 241 12.93 37.81 47.11
CA ASP A 241 11.95 38.88 46.82
C ASP A 241 11.92 39.35 45.35
N GLN A 242 12.30 38.49 44.40
CA GLN A 242 12.28 38.75 42.95
C GLN A 242 11.05 38.16 42.25
N ASP A 243 9.87 38.65 42.60
CA ASP A 243 8.56 38.09 42.19
C ASP A 243 8.40 37.87 40.68
N VAL A 244 8.86 38.81 39.85
CA VAL A 244 8.70 38.73 38.39
C VAL A 244 9.54 37.57 37.81
N ALA A 245 10.76 37.38 38.31
CA ALA A 245 11.62 36.28 37.90
C ALA A 245 11.05 34.94 38.41
N ALA A 246 10.61 34.90 39.66
CA ALA A 246 9.96 33.73 40.25
C ALA A 246 8.75 33.27 39.44
N LEU A 247 7.85 34.21 39.09
CA LEU A 247 6.68 33.94 38.25
C LEU A 247 7.07 33.42 36.86
N GLY A 248 8.11 33.99 36.25
CA GLY A 248 8.64 33.55 34.96
C GLY A 248 9.12 32.09 34.99
N PHE A 249 9.94 31.73 35.98
CA PHE A 249 10.44 30.36 36.14
C PHE A 249 9.35 29.37 36.54
N LEU A 250 8.37 29.78 37.35
CA LEU A 250 7.21 28.95 37.67
C LEU A 250 6.39 28.65 36.42
N ALA A 251 6.10 29.67 35.60
CA ALA A 251 5.39 29.51 34.35
C ALA A 251 6.16 28.60 33.36
N ALA A 252 7.48 28.78 33.25
CA ALA A 252 8.34 27.93 32.44
C ALA A 252 8.32 26.47 32.95
N GLY A 253 8.44 26.25 34.26
CA GLY A 253 8.38 24.93 34.87
C GLY A 253 7.05 24.23 34.62
N LEU A 254 5.92 24.91 34.80
CA LEU A 254 4.59 24.38 34.51
C LEU A 254 4.41 24.03 33.03
N PHE A 255 4.91 24.87 32.12
CA PHE A 255 4.87 24.61 30.68
C PHE A 255 5.69 23.35 30.33
N LEU A 256 6.92 23.26 30.81
CA LEU A 256 7.80 22.11 30.57
C LEU A 256 7.24 20.83 31.18
N HIS A 257 6.68 20.90 32.38
CA HIS A 257 6.06 19.76 33.07
C HIS A 257 4.84 19.23 32.31
N THR A 258 3.99 20.13 31.81
CA THR A 258 2.86 19.76 30.95
C THR A 258 3.34 19.08 29.67
N GLY A 259 4.41 19.61 29.06
CA GLY A 259 5.07 18.99 27.90
C GLY A 259 5.63 17.60 28.20
N ASP A 260 6.17 17.37 29.39
CA ASP A 260 6.63 16.04 29.81
C ASP A 260 5.47 15.05 29.97
N ILE A 261 4.38 15.43 30.65
CA ILE A 261 3.19 14.59 30.81
C ILE A 261 2.64 14.14 29.44
N TYR A 262 2.52 15.09 28.50
CA TYR A 262 2.14 14.78 27.13
C TYR A 262 3.16 13.86 26.43
N GLY A 263 4.45 14.18 26.56
CA GLY A 263 5.54 13.39 25.96
C GLY A 263 5.63 11.96 26.50
N ALA A 264 5.26 11.73 27.76
CA ALA A 264 5.17 10.41 28.37
C ALA A 264 4.06 9.57 27.72
N ALA A 265 2.86 10.14 27.53
CA ALA A 265 1.77 9.46 26.84
C ALA A 265 2.15 9.09 25.39
N ILE A 266 2.82 10.00 24.67
CA ILE A 266 3.32 9.75 23.32
C ILE A 266 4.38 8.65 23.32
N SER A 267 5.27 8.62 24.30
CA SER A 267 6.30 7.58 24.42
C SER A 267 5.68 6.18 24.59
N ALA A 268 4.62 6.05 25.38
CA ALA A 268 3.89 4.79 25.52
C ALA A 268 3.24 4.34 24.21
N ARG A 269 2.56 5.26 23.48
CA ARG A 269 1.96 4.94 22.18
C ARG A 269 3.02 4.50 21.16
N ARG A 270 4.17 5.19 21.14
CA ARG A 270 5.28 4.85 20.25
C ARG A 270 5.87 3.48 20.59
N PHE A 271 6.06 3.19 21.88
CA PHE A 271 6.53 1.88 22.32
C PHE A 271 5.61 0.78 21.80
N ASN A 272 4.30 0.90 22.04
CA ASN A 272 3.32 -0.10 21.60
C ASN A 272 3.33 -0.30 20.08
N ALA A 273 3.35 0.79 19.31
CA ALA A 273 3.37 0.72 17.85
C ALA A 273 4.66 0.07 17.31
N VAL A 274 5.81 0.35 17.93
CA VAL A 274 7.10 -0.27 17.56
C VAL A 274 7.09 -1.76 17.92
N SER A 275 6.60 -2.13 19.10
CA SER A 275 6.51 -3.54 19.51
C SER A 275 5.62 -4.36 18.58
N GLU A 276 4.48 -3.81 18.16
CA GLU A 276 3.61 -4.45 17.16
C GLU A 276 4.31 -4.56 15.79
N GLU A 277 4.94 -3.50 15.29
CA GLU A 277 5.64 -3.50 14.00
C GLU A 277 6.83 -4.49 13.99
N ASP A 278 7.60 -4.57 15.08
CA ASP A 278 8.73 -5.50 15.20
C ASP A 278 8.25 -6.95 15.20
N PHE A 279 7.12 -7.23 15.86
CA PHE A 279 6.46 -8.53 15.79
C PHE A 279 6.03 -8.88 14.37
N LEU A 280 5.37 -7.95 13.67
CA LEU A 280 4.95 -8.13 12.27
C LEU A 280 6.13 -8.40 11.34
N LYS A 281 7.19 -7.61 11.42
CA LYS A 281 8.41 -7.77 10.62
C LYS A 281 9.11 -9.09 10.88
N LYS A 282 9.13 -9.55 12.13
CA LYS A 282 9.69 -10.85 12.49
C LYS A 282 8.96 -11.98 11.74
N ILE A 283 7.63 -11.96 11.71
CA ILE A 283 6.83 -12.95 10.97
C ILE A 283 7.05 -12.81 9.45
N GLU A 284 6.98 -11.59 8.92
CA GLU A 284 7.13 -11.31 7.49
C GLU A 284 8.49 -11.80 6.95
N ASN A 285 9.58 -11.47 7.65
CA ASN A 285 10.92 -11.87 7.27
C ASN A 285 11.16 -13.36 7.43
N LYS A 286 10.65 -13.97 8.52
CA LYS A 286 10.83 -15.41 8.79
C LYS A 286 10.21 -16.29 7.71
N HIS A 287 9.06 -15.88 7.18
CA HIS A 287 8.32 -16.67 6.18
C HIS A 287 8.36 -16.09 4.77
N ASN A 288 9.12 -15.01 4.55
CA ASN A 288 9.24 -14.31 3.27
C ASN A 288 7.88 -13.92 2.66
N LEU A 289 6.94 -13.45 3.51
CA LEU A 289 5.54 -13.21 3.13
C LEU A 289 5.40 -12.14 2.04
N GLY A 290 6.31 -11.17 1.97
CA GLY A 290 6.33 -10.15 0.92
C GLY A 290 6.34 -10.77 -0.47
N SER A 291 7.25 -11.72 -0.72
CA SER A 291 7.35 -12.41 -2.01
C SER A 291 6.19 -13.36 -2.31
N ILE A 292 5.56 -13.91 -1.26
CA ILE A 292 4.47 -14.90 -1.42
C ILE A 292 3.14 -14.20 -1.69
N LEU A 293 2.93 -13.03 -1.09
CA LEU A 293 1.62 -12.37 -1.06
C LEU A 293 1.54 -11.10 -1.92
N LEU A 294 2.65 -10.38 -2.10
CA LEU A 294 2.65 -9.04 -2.70
C LEU A 294 3.33 -8.97 -4.08
N ASP A 295 4.16 -9.96 -4.43
CA ASP A 295 4.65 -10.20 -5.78
C ASP A 295 3.62 -10.97 -6.64
#